data_AF-A4CGR1-F1
#
_entry.id   AF-A4CGR1-F1
#
_cell.length_a   1.000
_cell.length_b   1.000
_cell.length_c   1.000
_cell.angle_alpha   90.00
_cell.angle_beta   90.00
_cell.angle_gamma   90.00
#
_symmetry.space_group_name_H-M   'P 1'
#
loop_
_entity.id
_entity.type
_entity.pdbx_description
1 polymer ?
#
loop_
_entity_poly.entity_id
_entity_poly.type
_entity_poly.pdbx_seq_one_letter_code
_entity_poly.pdbx_strand_id
1 'polypeptide(L)'
;MGLNELRLIGMAWACCLVLGCKSTGPATAPAPIEHSILGSWEGCDGRVVTFTREPDGLILGHYSELGGLGKYGFTRLEEGYRIRRQGRGTYNGKVKWRDTKGNASWKNVVITIEIDNVFRSDGSDSCSAEMTRLDP
;
A
#
# COMPACT_ATOMS: atom_id res chain seq x y z
N MET A 1 8.46 -70.71 30.37
CA MET A 1 7.25 -71.09 29.60
C MET A 1 6.06 -70.69 30.46
N GLY A 2 5.13 -69.87 29.96
CA GLY A 2 3.88 -69.52 30.65
C GLY A 2 3.84 -68.10 31.24
N LEU A 3 3.31 -67.18 30.44
CA LEU A 3 2.81 -65.86 30.84
C LEU A 3 1.41 -66.01 31.51
N ASN A 4 0.94 -64.93 32.15
CA ASN A 4 -0.48 -64.48 32.30
C ASN A 4 -1.25 -64.97 33.57
N GLU A 5 -1.95 -64.17 34.41
CA GLU A 5 -2.48 -62.78 34.34
C GLU A 5 -2.82 -62.12 35.71
N LEU A 6 -2.79 -60.78 35.70
CA LEU A 6 -3.63 -59.78 36.39
C LEU A 6 -3.94 -59.86 37.90
N ARG A 7 -3.56 -58.78 38.63
CA ARG A 7 -4.54 -57.79 39.13
C ARG A 7 -3.90 -56.46 39.55
N LEU A 8 -4.70 -55.42 39.28
CA LEU A 8 -4.52 -53.97 39.47
C LEU A 8 -3.82 -53.54 40.76
N ILE A 9 -3.17 -52.38 40.71
CA ILE A 9 -3.51 -51.16 41.48
C ILE A 9 -2.45 -50.10 41.15
N GLY A 10 -2.85 -48.85 40.86
CA GLY A 10 -1.91 -47.72 40.91
C GLY A 10 -2.18 -46.60 39.93
N MET A 11 -3.26 -45.87 40.17
CA MET A 11 -3.54 -44.54 39.61
C MET A 11 -2.33 -43.60 39.85
N ALA A 12 -1.73 -43.08 38.78
CA ALA A 12 -0.77 -41.97 38.87
C ALA A 12 -0.95 -41.03 37.68
N TRP A 13 -1.60 -39.93 38.01
CA TRP A 13 -1.79 -38.72 37.24
C TRP A 13 -0.41 -38.17 36.84
N ALA A 14 -0.16 -38.05 35.54
CA ALA A 14 0.95 -37.26 35.02
C ALA A 14 0.46 -36.51 33.77
N CYS A 15 -0.11 -35.33 34.01
CA CYS A 15 -0.25 -34.31 32.98
C CYS A 15 1.14 -33.95 32.47
N CYS A 16 1.55 -34.54 31.34
CA CYS A 16 2.62 -33.96 30.53
C CYS A 16 2.08 -32.67 29.93
N LEU A 17 2.32 -31.57 30.65
CA LEU A 17 2.18 -30.21 30.18
C LEU A 17 2.94 -30.09 28.86
N VAL A 18 2.17 -29.98 27.77
CA VAL A 18 2.67 -29.55 26.47
C VAL A 18 3.24 -28.15 26.67
N LEU A 19 4.57 -28.06 26.67
CA LEU A 19 5.33 -26.82 26.52
C LEU A 19 5.04 -26.26 25.13
N GLY A 20 3.88 -25.61 24.98
CA GLY A 20 3.60 -24.72 23.88
C GLY A 20 4.39 -23.43 24.08
N CYS A 21 5.62 -23.39 23.56
CA CYS A 21 6.32 -22.13 23.34
C CYS A 21 5.50 -21.28 22.35
N LYS A 22 4.60 -20.44 22.86
CA LYS A 22 4.12 -19.30 22.09
C LYS A 22 5.25 -18.29 22.05
N SER A 23 6.02 -18.32 20.96
CA SER A 23 6.91 -17.23 20.59
C SER A 23 6.05 -16.02 20.24
N THR A 24 5.65 -15.24 21.24
CA THR A 24 5.24 -13.84 21.05
C THR A 24 6.52 -13.05 20.85
N GLY A 25 7.06 -13.11 19.62
CA GLY A 25 7.96 -12.05 19.17
C GLY A 25 7.19 -10.73 19.25
N PRO A 26 7.84 -9.61 19.62
CA PRO A 26 7.20 -8.32 19.52
C PRO A 26 6.71 -8.16 18.08
N ALA A 27 5.42 -7.87 17.91
CA ALA A 27 4.91 -7.40 16.63
C ALA A 27 5.62 -6.07 16.38
N THR A 28 6.68 -6.11 15.56
CA THR A 28 7.34 -4.91 15.07
C THR A 28 6.27 -4.08 14.38
N ALA A 29 5.90 -2.95 14.97
CA ALA A 29 5.08 -1.96 14.30
C ALA A 29 5.74 -1.67 12.94
N PRO A 30 4.98 -1.64 11.82
CA PRO A 30 5.55 -1.29 10.53
C PRO A 30 6.31 0.03 10.69
N ALA A 31 7.55 0.06 10.21
CA ALA A 31 8.38 1.25 10.28
C ALA A 31 7.61 2.43 9.65
N PRO A 32 7.72 3.66 10.20
CA PRO A 32 7.07 4.81 9.60
C PRO A 32 7.43 4.90 8.11
N ILE A 33 6.42 4.87 7.24
CA ILE A 33 6.56 5.02 5.78
C ILE A 33 6.82 6.51 5.45
N GLU A 34 7.64 7.17 6.26
CA GLU A 34 7.88 8.60 6.19
C GLU A 34 8.40 8.96 4.80
N HIS A 35 7.73 9.94 4.17
CA HIS A 35 8.09 10.48 2.87
C HIS A 35 8.08 9.50 1.69
N SER A 36 7.51 8.30 1.84
CA SER A 36 7.32 7.42 0.69
C SER A 36 6.02 7.78 -0.03
N ILE A 37 6.02 7.67 -1.35
CA ILE A 37 4.78 7.75 -2.14
C ILE A 37 4.11 6.37 -2.32
N LEU A 38 4.82 5.27 -2.01
CA LEU A 38 4.28 3.93 -2.22
C LEU A 38 3.04 3.68 -1.35
N GLY A 39 2.07 2.96 -1.92
CA GLY A 39 0.75 2.73 -1.31
C GLY A 39 -0.37 3.48 -2.04
N SER A 40 -1.54 3.52 -1.41
CA SER A 40 -2.75 4.11 -1.98
C SER A 40 -3.05 5.49 -1.41
N TRP A 41 -3.47 6.39 -2.28
CA TRP A 41 -3.80 7.78 -1.97
C TRP A 41 -5.14 8.14 -2.57
N GLU A 42 -5.98 8.81 -1.79
CA GLU A 42 -7.30 9.30 -2.19
C GLU A 42 -7.28 10.81 -2.46
N GLY A 43 -7.85 11.22 -3.57
CA GLY A 43 -8.10 12.62 -3.91
C GLY A 43 -9.50 13.08 -3.51
N CYS A 44 -9.73 14.40 -3.46
CA CYS A 44 -11.02 14.94 -3.00
C CYS A 44 -12.27 14.56 -3.81
N ASP A 45 -12.09 13.97 -4.99
CA ASP A 45 -13.16 13.49 -5.85
C ASP A 45 -13.40 11.98 -5.73
N GLY A 46 -12.83 11.34 -4.71
CA GLY A 46 -12.95 9.90 -4.46
C GLY A 46 -12.13 9.02 -5.40
N ARG A 47 -11.22 9.61 -6.19
CA ARG A 47 -10.25 8.81 -6.96
C ARG A 47 -9.25 8.21 -6.00
N VAL A 48 -8.80 6.98 -6.27
CA VAL A 48 -7.71 6.35 -5.53
C VAL A 48 -6.61 5.97 -6.50
N VAL A 49 -5.38 6.41 -6.21
CA VAL A 49 -4.17 6.07 -6.95
C VAL A 49 -3.30 5.18 -6.09
N THR A 50 -2.94 4.01 -6.61
CA THR A 50 -2.01 3.08 -5.95
C THR A 50 -0.66 3.14 -6.64
N PHE A 51 0.39 3.52 -5.90
CA PHE A 51 1.75 3.62 -6.40
C PHE A 51 2.57 2.38 -6.06
N THR A 52 3.14 1.75 -7.09
CA THR A 52 4.04 0.58 -7.00
C THR A 52 5.41 0.92 -7.58
N ARG A 53 6.47 0.30 -7.02
CA ARG A 53 7.83 0.47 -7.51
C ARG A 53 8.21 -0.71 -8.40
N GLU A 54 8.67 -0.40 -9.60
CA GLU A 54 9.27 -1.34 -10.54
C GLU A 54 10.73 -1.65 -10.18
N PRO A 55 11.29 -2.78 -10.64
CA PRO A 55 12.68 -3.18 -10.34
C PRO A 55 13.73 -2.15 -10.74
N ASP A 56 13.46 -1.35 -11.78
CA ASP A 56 14.35 -0.32 -12.30
C ASP A 56 14.25 1.01 -11.52
N GLY A 57 13.39 1.07 -10.48
CA GLY A 57 13.14 2.25 -9.68
C GLY A 57 12.12 3.23 -10.26
N LEU A 58 11.48 2.93 -11.39
CA LEU A 58 10.28 3.63 -11.84
C LEU A 58 9.15 3.37 -10.85
N ILE A 59 8.32 4.38 -10.60
CA ILE A 59 7.11 4.23 -9.79
C ILE A 59 5.92 4.52 -10.69
N LEU A 60 5.00 3.56 -10.74
CA LEU A 60 3.77 3.65 -11.51
C LEU A 60 2.60 3.89 -10.57
N GLY A 61 1.74 4.85 -10.90
CA GLY A 61 0.48 5.07 -10.20
C GLY A 61 -0.70 4.62 -11.06
N HIS A 62 -1.50 3.70 -10.55
CA HIS A 62 -2.69 3.19 -11.24
C HIS A 62 -3.96 3.60 -10.49
N TYR A 63 -5.02 3.91 -11.23
CA TYR A 63 -6.31 4.26 -10.62
C TYR A 63 -7.05 3.00 -10.14
N SER A 64 -7.03 2.74 -8.83
CA SER A 64 -7.81 1.65 -8.22
C SER A 64 -9.29 2.01 -8.11
N GLU A 65 -9.58 3.28 -7.80
CA GLU A 65 -10.91 3.88 -7.87
C GLU A 65 -10.87 5.16 -8.71
N LEU A 66 -11.91 5.40 -9.51
CA LEU A 66 -11.91 6.51 -10.47
C LEU A 66 -12.43 7.81 -9.89
N GLY A 67 -13.38 7.75 -8.95
CA GLY A 67 -14.09 8.92 -8.46
C GLY A 67 -14.56 9.83 -9.61
N GLY A 68 -14.22 11.11 -9.52
CA GLY A 68 -14.51 12.12 -10.53
C GLY A 68 -13.85 11.91 -11.91
N LEU A 69 -12.86 11.03 -12.04
CA LEU A 69 -12.15 10.79 -13.31
C LEU A 69 -12.97 10.01 -14.35
N GLY A 70 -13.97 9.24 -13.91
CA GLY A 70 -14.79 8.42 -14.81
C GLY A 70 -15.45 9.23 -15.93
N LYS A 71 -15.86 10.48 -15.64
CA LYS A 71 -16.49 11.38 -16.61
C LYS A 71 -15.56 11.84 -17.75
N TYR A 72 -14.25 11.65 -17.59
CA TYR A 72 -13.23 11.97 -18.60
C TYR A 72 -12.73 10.74 -19.36
N GLY A 73 -13.36 9.58 -19.16
CA GLY A 73 -13.03 8.35 -19.88
C GLY A 73 -11.79 7.62 -19.38
N PHE A 74 -11.40 7.84 -18.12
CA PHE A 74 -10.40 7.00 -17.45
C PHE A 74 -11.01 5.64 -17.08
N THR A 75 -10.19 4.59 -17.08
CA THR A 75 -10.60 3.23 -16.70
C THR A 75 -9.88 2.76 -15.44
N ARG A 76 -10.50 1.84 -14.68
CA ARG A 76 -9.84 1.21 -13.52
C ARG A 76 -8.56 0.51 -13.95
N LEU A 77 -7.56 0.55 -13.08
CA LEU A 77 -6.20 0.07 -13.30
C LEU A 77 -5.46 0.77 -14.45
N GLU A 78 -6.00 1.86 -15.00
CA GLU A 78 -5.27 2.68 -15.96
C GLU A 78 -4.11 3.37 -15.26
N GLU A 79 -2.97 3.37 -15.94
CA GLU A 79 -1.78 4.10 -15.49
C GLU A 79 -2.03 5.61 -15.59
N GLY A 80 -2.00 6.28 -14.43
CA GLY A 80 -2.13 7.72 -14.29
C GLY A 80 -0.81 8.43 -14.04
N TYR A 81 0.22 7.74 -13.52
CA TYR A 81 1.48 8.35 -13.13
C TYR A 81 2.68 7.51 -13.51
N ARG A 82 3.76 8.18 -13.91
CA ARG A 82 5.10 7.63 -14.12
C ARG A 82 6.12 8.56 -13.49
N ILE A 83 6.69 8.18 -12.36
CA ILE A 83 7.56 9.07 -11.59
C ILE A 83 8.79 8.34 -11.08
N ARG A 84 9.83 9.09 -10.75
CA ARG A 84 11.03 8.59 -10.07
C ARG A 84 11.34 9.48 -8.88
N ARG A 85 11.83 8.85 -7.81
CA ARG A 85 12.32 9.59 -6.65
C ARG A 85 13.52 10.45 -7.05
N GLN A 86 13.50 11.72 -6.67
CA GLN A 86 14.62 12.66 -6.82
C GLN A 86 15.34 12.91 -5.49
N GLY A 87 14.62 12.83 -4.38
CA GLY A 87 15.15 13.06 -3.05
C GLY A 87 14.23 12.50 -1.97
N ARG A 88 14.51 12.82 -0.71
CA ARG A 88 13.61 12.47 0.40
C ARG A 88 12.28 13.18 0.19
N GLY A 89 11.19 12.43 0.02
CA GLY A 89 9.85 12.97 -0.18
C GLY A 89 9.55 13.52 -1.56
N THR A 90 10.56 13.78 -2.41
CA THR A 90 10.36 14.41 -3.72
C THR A 90 10.44 13.41 -4.87
N TYR A 91 9.48 13.50 -5.79
CA TYR A 91 9.35 12.65 -6.97
C TYR A 91 9.05 13.51 -8.20
N ASN A 92 9.69 13.21 -9.32
CA ASN A 92 9.44 13.89 -10.59
C ASN A 92 9.02 12.90 -11.65
N GLY A 93 8.17 13.34 -12.58
CA GLY A 93 7.85 12.57 -13.77
C GLY A 93 6.67 13.11 -14.52
N LYS A 94 5.74 12.22 -14.86
CA LYS A 94 4.57 12.52 -15.67
C LYS A 94 3.28 12.07 -15.00
N VAL A 95 2.25 12.89 -15.15
CA VAL A 95 0.85 12.55 -14.84
C VAL A 95 0.04 12.56 -16.13
N LYS A 96 -0.87 11.59 -16.26
CA LYS A 96 -1.78 11.49 -17.39
C LYS A 96 -2.89 12.51 -17.24
N TRP A 97 -3.16 13.24 -18.31
CA TRP A 97 -4.21 14.23 -18.38
C TRP A 97 -5.18 13.87 -19.50
N ARG A 98 -6.48 14.03 -19.27
CA ARG A 98 -7.48 13.98 -20.33
C ARG A 98 -8.24 15.30 -20.40
N ASP A 99 -8.47 15.78 -21.60
CA ASP A 99 -9.39 16.90 -21.81
C ASP A 99 -10.86 16.45 -21.71
N THR A 100 -11.79 17.39 -21.81
CA THR A 100 -13.24 17.10 -21.76
C THR A 100 -13.75 16.30 -22.96
N LYS A 101 -12.93 16.12 -24.00
CA LYS A 101 -13.23 15.29 -25.17
C LYS A 101 -12.62 13.88 -25.02
N GLY A 102 -11.92 13.60 -23.92
CA GLY A 102 -11.27 12.32 -23.63
C GLY A 102 -9.87 12.17 -24.22
N ASN A 103 -9.32 13.20 -24.87
CA ASN A 103 -7.98 13.13 -25.47
C ASN A 103 -6.91 13.07 -24.39
N ALA A 104 -6.09 12.02 -24.41
CA ALA A 104 -5.05 11.80 -23.44
C ALA A 104 -3.73 12.52 -23.81
N SER A 105 -3.09 13.10 -22.81
CA SER A 105 -1.74 13.67 -22.88
C SER A 105 -1.00 13.40 -21.56
N TRP A 106 0.29 13.71 -21.53
CA TRP A 106 1.13 13.55 -20.34
C TRP A 106 1.77 14.89 -19.96
N LYS A 107 1.57 15.31 -18.71
CA LYS A 107 2.11 16.57 -18.18
C LYS A 107 3.22 16.29 -17.18
N ASN A 108 4.20 17.20 -17.09
CA ASN A 108 5.20 17.13 -16.02
C ASN A 108 4.52 17.28 -14.67
N VAL A 109 5.01 16.54 -13.68
CA VAL A 109 4.57 16.67 -12.29
C VAL A 109 5.77 16.52 -11.35
N VAL A 110 5.80 17.36 -10.33
CA VAL A 110 6.58 17.18 -9.12
C VAL A 110 5.62 16.82 -7.99
N ILE A 111 5.95 15.78 -7.24
CA ILE A 111 5.19 15.34 -6.08
C ILE A 111 6.09 15.42 -4.85
N THR A 112 5.56 15.99 -3.79
CA THR A 112 6.20 16.07 -2.48
C THR A 112 5.35 15.32 -1.45
N ILE A 113 5.98 14.39 -0.74
CA ILE A 113 5.41 13.72 0.42
C ILE A 113 6.09 14.30 1.66
N GLU A 114 5.34 15.10 2.41
CA GLU A 114 5.83 15.77 3.63
C GLU A 114 5.82 14.81 4.83
N ILE A 115 6.36 15.30 5.95
CA ILE A 115 6.14 14.69 7.27
C ILE A 115 4.62 14.70 7.51
N ASP A 116 4.09 13.64 8.13
CA ASP A 116 2.64 13.42 8.35
C ASP A 116 1.83 12.90 7.15
N ASN A 117 2.47 12.31 6.13
CA ASN A 117 1.79 11.69 4.99
C ASN A 117 0.92 12.66 4.19
N VAL A 118 1.35 13.91 4.06
CA VAL A 118 0.70 14.88 3.18
C VAL A 118 1.28 14.75 1.77
N PHE A 119 0.44 14.43 0.80
CA PHE A 119 0.78 14.45 -0.63
C PHE A 119 0.52 15.83 -1.20
N ARG A 120 1.50 16.41 -1.90
CA ARG A 120 1.33 17.62 -2.70
C ARG A 120 1.85 17.44 -4.12
N SER A 121 1.19 18.04 -5.12
CA SER A 121 1.70 18.07 -6.49
C SER A 121 1.41 19.38 -7.25
N ASP A 122 2.28 19.75 -8.18
CA ASP A 122 2.24 21.03 -8.92
C ASP A 122 1.75 20.92 -10.39
N GLY A 123 1.46 19.70 -10.85
CA GLY A 123 1.17 19.39 -12.26
C GLY A 123 -0.17 18.70 -12.51
N SER A 124 -1.02 18.57 -11.49
CA SER A 124 -2.29 17.85 -11.56
C SER A 124 -3.50 18.77 -11.33
N ASP A 125 -4.72 18.22 -11.39
CA ASP A 125 -5.93 18.97 -11.05
C ASP A 125 -6.04 19.16 -9.53
N SER A 126 -6.96 20.02 -9.10
CA SER A 126 -7.11 20.39 -7.68
C SER A 126 -7.35 19.19 -6.75
N CYS A 127 -8.00 18.11 -7.21
CA CYS A 127 -8.21 16.92 -6.36
C CYS A 127 -7.03 15.95 -6.35
N SER A 128 -6.00 16.20 -7.17
CA SER A 128 -4.71 15.50 -7.11
C SER A 128 -3.57 16.42 -6.64
N ALA A 129 -3.84 17.71 -6.42
CA ALA A 129 -2.89 18.64 -5.84
C ALA A 129 -2.63 18.31 -4.37
N GLU A 130 -3.65 17.82 -3.64
CA GLU A 130 -3.54 17.30 -2.28
C GLU A 130 -4.29 15.98 -2.16
N MET A 131 -3.64 14.96 -1.59
CA MET A 131 -4.22 13.62 -1.43
C MET A 131 -3.94 13.07 -0.03
N THR A 132 -4.85 12.23 0.45
CA THR A 132 -4.74 11.57 1.75
C THR A 132 -4.33 10.11 1.55
N ARG A 133 -3.35 9.64 2.32
CA ARG A 133 -2.96 8.23 2.32
C ARG A 133 -4.08 7.39 2.92
N LEU A 134 -4.50 6.34 2.23
CA LEU A 134 -5.63 5.52 2.67
C LEU A 134 -5.27 4.51 3.76
N ASP A 135 -4.09 3.90 3.71
CA ASP A 135 -3.49 3.12 4.80
C ASP A 135 -2.02 2.79 4.44
N PRO A 136 -1.12 2.65 5.43
CA PRO A 136 0.30 2.32 5.25
C PRO A 136 0.58 0.86 4.86
#